data_AF-A0A0D2XUL8-F1
#
_entry.id   AF-A0A0D2XUL8-F1
#
_cell.length_a   1.000
_cell.length_b   1.000
_cell.length_c   1.000
_cell.angle_alpha   90.00
_cell.angle_beta   90.00
_cell.angle_gamma   90.00
#
_symmetry.space_group_name_H-M   'P 1'
#
loop_
_entity.id
_entity.type
_entity.pdbx_description
1 polymer ?
#
loop_
_entity_poly.entity_id
_entity_poly.type
_entity_poly.pdbx_seq_one_letter_code
_entity_poly.pdbx_strand_id
1 'polypeptide(L)'
;MPDIKDAIRAAFPRTAELLSLLEQTKHIRTDLSLQQKIVSDLESQLSESNRELDGLDRKRLADLESHKKYRDGHAHLASEHNSSVKAKLDEELRKKNDLDQSMQGYLDLQKQLDDIYDDIFSGPTPEFPEEDAKEKQSNNALSAYVTTKTAFELHQKALGLLEQATATMTAGLQQVDKALQSGDMNHLRALNKGRELVQQSKMTVDQLVQLGADVIELPPEANPRTMEVTSNLGDVWGKVDITGGRQEVARCTAALNNCLSQAKERKYYLSKELKRKGEEMDEVRTELQNVRKGIFEEVMGDDLVKGS
;
A
#
# COMPACT_ATOMS: atom_id res chain seq x y z
N MET A 1 -36.14 14.86 -24.60
CA MET A 1 -34.99 15.19 -23.75
C MET A 1 -35.00 16.69 -23.58
N PRO A 2 -34.76 17.22 -22.37
CA PRO A 2 -34.46 18.64 -22.21
C PRO A 2 -33.33 19.01 -23.18
N ASP A 3 -33.40 20.20 -23.77
CA ASP A 3 -32.26 20.75 -24.51
C ASP A 3 -31.06 20.83 -23.54
N ILE A 4 -29.91 20.29 -23.95
CA ILE A 4 -28.69 20.31 -23.12
C ILE A 4 -28.34 21.74 -22.70
N LYS A 5 -28.65 22.74 -23.53
CA LYS A 5 -28.44 24.16 -23.21
C LYS A 5 -29.36 24.64 -22.10
N ASP A 6 -30.61 24.15 -22.04
CA ASP A 6 -31.53 24.48 -20.95
C ASP A 6 -31.09 23.84 -19.62
N ALA A 7 -30.56 22.61 -19.67
CA ALA A 7 -29.99 21.96 -18.49
C ALA A 7 -28.74 22.71 -17.97
N ILE A 8 -27.85 23.15 -18.88
CA ILE A 8 -26.69 23.99 -18.56
C ILE A 8 -27.12 25.29 -17.89
N ARG A 9 -28.12 26.00 -18.45
CA ARG A 9 -28.66 27.24 -17.86
C ARG A 9 -29.17 27.04 -16.44
N ALA A 10 -29.93 25.96 -16.21
CA ALA A 10 -30.49 25.66 -14.89
C ALA A 10 -29.40 25.35 -13.86
N ALA A 11 -28.33 24.66 -14.26
CA ALA A 11 -27.25 24.25 -13.37
C ALA A 11 -26.15 25.30 -13.17
N PHE A 12 -26.07 26.33 -14.03
CA PHE A 12 -24.99 27.31 -14.02
C PHE A 12 -24.73 27.97 -12.65
N PRO A 13 -25.73 28.48 -11.91
CA PRO A 13 -25.47 29.17 -10.63
C PRO A 13 -24.78 28.27 -9.60
N ARG A 14 -25.24 27.01 -9.50
CA ARG A 14 -24.68 26.01 -8.58
C ARG A 14 -23.27 25.59 -9.01
N THR A 15 -23.06 25.41 -10.31
CA THR A 15 -21.77 25.03 -10.89
C THR A 15 -20.71 26.11 -10.65
N ALA A 16 -21.06 27.38 -10.85
CA ALA A 16 -20.17 28.52 -10.61
C ALA A 16 -19.77 28.65 -9.12
N GLU A 17 -20.72 28.42 -8.20
CA GLU A 17 -20.46 28.40 -6.76
C GLU A 17 -19.47 27.28 -6.38
N LEU A 18 -19.71 26.04 -6.85
CA LEU A 18 -18.85 24.89 -6.57
C LEU A 18 -17.43 25.08 -7.10
N LEU A 19 -17.28 25.57 -8.33
CA LEU A 19 -15.96 25.85 -8.92
C LEU A 19 -15.19 26.91 -8.11
N SER A 20 -15.86 27.95 -7.61
CA SER A 20 -15.24 28.95 -6.73
C SER A 20 -14.76 28.35 -5.41
N LEU A 21 -15.57 27.51 -4.78
CA LEU A 21 -15.19 26.83 -3.53
C LEU A 21 -14.03 25.84 -3.73
N LEU A 22 -14.03 25.09 -4.84
CA LEU A 22 -12.94 24.19 -5.21
C LEU A 22 -11.61 24.94 -5.43
N GLU A 23 -11.67 26.11 -6.08
CA GLU A 23 -10.48 26.94 -6.30
C GLU A 23 -9.92 27.49 -4.97
N GLN A 24 -10.79 27.91 -4.05
CA GLN A 24 -10.38 28.36 -2.71
C GLN A 24 -9.73 27.24 -1.89
N THR A 25 -10.15 25.99 -2.10
CA THR A 25 -9.73 24.83 -1.31
C THR A 25 -8.62 23.99 -1.96
N LYS A 26 -8.12 24.38 -3.15
CA LYS A 26 -7.10 23.62 -3.90
C LYS A 26 -5.78 23.35 -3.15
N HIS A 27 -5.42 24.24 -2.21
CA HIS A 27 -4.18 24.16 -1.43
C HIS A 27 -4.19 23.00 -0.41
N ILE A 28 -5.37 22.49 -0.03
CA ILE A 28 -5.51 21.42 0.96
C ILE A 28 -4.74 20.16 0.51
N ARG A 29 -4.68 19.87 -0.81
CA ARG A 29 -3.94 18.72 -1.36
C ARG A 29 -2.44 18.85 -1.14
N THR A 30 -1.86 20.02 -1.38
CA THR A 30 -0.43 20.27 -1.17
C THR A 30 -0.08 20.24 0.31
N ASP A 31 -0.93 20.83 1.15
CA ASP A 31 -0.71 20.94 2.58
C ASP A 31 -0.79 19.56 3.25
N LEU A 32 -1.77 18.74 2.87
CA LEU A 32 -1.88 17.36 3.37
C LEU A 32 -0.66 16.52 2.97
N SER A 33 -0.18 16.63 1.72
CA SER A 33 1.01 15.90 1.27
C SER A 33 2.27 16.32 2.05
N LEU A 34 2.43 17.62 2.32
CA LEU A 34 3.53 18.11 3.13
C LEU A 34 3.43 17.59 4.56
N GLN A 35 2.24 17.63 5.15
CA GLN A 35 1.98 17.17 6.50
C GLN A 35 2.27 15.68 6.68
N GLN A 36 1.87 14.85 5.71
CA GLN A 36 2.17 13.42 5.72
C GLN A 36 3.68 13.14 5.74
N LYS A 37 4.46 13.95 5.01
CA LYS A 37 5.92 13.86 5.02
C LYS A 37 6.51 14.22 6.38
N ILE A 38 6.03 15.30 6.99
CA ILE A 38 6.46 15.72 8.33
C ILE A 38 6.19 14.61 9.36
N VAL A 39 4.99 14.02 9.34
CA VAL A 39 4.63 12.90 10.21
C VAL A 39 5.55 11.70 9.99
N SER A 40 5.79 11.31 8.73
CA SER A 40 6.69 10.19 8.41
C SER A 40 8.13 10.43 8.89
N ASP A 41 8.64 11.65 8.77
CA ASP A 41 9.99 12.00 9.22
C ASP A 41 10.09 11.93 10.76
N LEU A 42 9.08 12.43 11.47
CA LEU A 42 9.00 12.35 12.94
C LEU A 42 8.87 10.90 13.44
N GLU A 43 8.09 10.06 12.77
CA GLU A 43 7.99 8.62 13.07
C GLU A 43 9.34 7.91 12.91
N SER A 44 10.10 8.25 11.85
CA SER A 44 11.46 7.71 11.65
C SER A 44 12.40 8.15 12.77
N GLN A 45 12.40 9.43 13.14
CA GLN A 45 13.21 9.96 14.24
C GLN A 45 12.89 9.26 15.56
N LEU A 46 11.59 9.06 15.86
CA LEU A 46 11.15 8.36 17.06
C LEU A 46 11.60 6.88 17.05
N SER A 47 11.50 6.21 15.89
CA SER A 47 11.97 4.82 15.76
C SER A 47 13.48 4.70 15.94
N GLU A 48 14.27 5.64 15.41
CA GLU A 48 15.72 5.65 15.57
C GLU A 48 16.13 5.90 17.02
N SER A 49 15.53 6.91 17.66
CA SER A 49 15.81 7.23 19.05
C SER A 49 15.41 6.09 20.00
N ASN A 50 14.29 5.40 19.74
CA ASN A 50 13.91 4.19 20.50
C ASN A 50 14.93 3.06 20.35
N ARG A 51 15.48 2.83 19.14
CA ARG A 51 16.55 1.84 18.94
C ARG A 51 17.82 2.20 19.70
N GLU A 52 18.14 3.49 19.77
CA GLU A 52 19.28 3.97 20.55
C GLU A 52 19.08 3.72 22.04
N LEU A 53 17.90 4.03 22.57
CA LEU A 53 17.52 3.70 23.96
C LEU A 53 17.64 2.21 24.26
N ASP A 54 17.07 1.36 23.42
CA ASP A 54 17.18 -0.10 23.56
C ASP A 54 18.64 -0.56 23.56
N GLY A 55 19.49 0.05 22.72
CA GLY A 55 20.92 -0.20 22.68
C GLY A 55 21.64 0.20 23.97
N LEU A 56 21.32 1.37 24.52
CA LEU A 56 21.86 1.86 25.79
C LEU A 56 21.40 0.99 26.97
N ASP A 57 20.16 0.49 26.95
CA ASP A 57 19.64 -0.40 27.98
C ASP A 57 20.27 -1.79 27.92
N ARG A 58 20.50 -2.35 26.73
CA ARG A 58 21.28 -3.60 26.60
C ARG A 58 22.71 -3.45 27.15
N LYS A 59 23.37 -2.33 26.89
CA LYS A 59 24.69 -2.01 27.48
C LYS A 59 24.61 -1.90 29.02
N ARG A 60 23.45 -1.55 29.60
CA ARG A 60 23.22 -1.48 31.07
C ARG A 60 23.33 -2.82 31.74
N LEU A 61 22.68 -3.77 31.10
CA LEU A 61 22.55 -5.12 31.61
C LEU A 61 23.90 -5.84 31.49
N ALA A 62 24.73 -5.45 30.52
CA ALA A 62 26.08 -5.96 30.32
C ALA A 62 27.11 -5.38 31.31
N ASP A 63 27.09 -4.07 31.58
CA ASP A 63 28.11 -3.40 32.41
C ASP A 63 27.54 -3.00 33.79
N LEU A 64 27.64 -3.91 34.77
CA LEU A 64 27.24 -3.61 36.14
C LEU A 64 28.33 -2.79 36.87
N GLU A 65 27.89 -1.71 37.52
CA GLU A 65 28.61 -0.78 38.41
C GLU A 65 29.44 0.37 37.81
N SER A 66 30.24 0.18 36.76
CA SER A 66 31.20 1.21 36.30
C SER A 66 30.62 2.39 35.49
N HIS A 67 29.37 2.29 34.99
CA HIS A 67 28.80 3.28 34.05
C HIS A 67 27.49 3.97 34.47
N LYS A 68 27.03 3.83 35.72
CA LYS A 68 25.72 4.37 36.17
C LYS A 68 25.55 5.90 35.92
N LYS A 69 26.45 6.73 36.44
CA LYS A 69 26.25 8.21 36.44
C LYS A 69 26.37 8.91 35.08
N TYR A 70 27.32 8.51 34.23
CA TYR A 70 27.50 9.15 32.91
C TYR A 70 26.35 8.81 31.95
N ARG A 71 25.74 7.64 32.14
CA ARG A 71 24.75 7.11 31.22
C ARG A 71 23.30 7.38 31.62
N ASP A 72 23.01 7.59 32.90
CA ASP A 72 21.70 8.06 33.36
C ASP A 72 21.38 9.45 32.78
N GLY A 73 22.38 10.32 32.61
CA GLY A 73 22.21 11.61 31.92
C GLY A 73 21.89 11.48 30.43
N HIS A 74 22.61 10.61 29.70
CA HIS A 74 22.31 10.35 28.28
C HIS A 74 20.96 9.67 28.06
N ALA A 75 20.59 8.70 28.91
CA ALA A 75 19.28 8.06 28.87
C ALA A 75 18.15 9.04 29.21
N HIS A 76 18.38 9.96 30.17
CA HIS A 76 17.44 11.03 30.48
C HIS A 76 17.25 11.99 29.31
N LEU A 77 18.35 12.46 28.71
CA LEU A 77 18.31 13.34 27.54
C LEU A 77 17.63 12.68 26.34
N ALA A 78 17.90 11.39 26.09
CA ALA A 78 17.22 10.63 25.03
C ALA A 78 15.73 10.41 25.33
N SER A 79 15.37 10.18 26.59
CA SER A 79 13.97 10.08 27.04
C SER A 79 13.22 11.41 26.89
N GLU A 80 13.85 12.53 27.26
CA GLU A 80 13.30 13.89 27.06
C GLU A 80 13.19 14.25 25.57
N HIS A 81 14.18 13.85 24.77
CA HIS A 81 14.10 14.02 23.32
C HIS A 81 12.92 13.22 22.75
N ASN A 82 12.75 11.96 23.16
CA ASN A 82 11.61 11.14 22.74
C ASN A 82 10.27 11.70 23.20
N SER A 83 10.16 12.22 24.42
CA SER A 83 8.91 12.82 24.89
C SER A 83 8.57 14.09 24.10
N SER A 84 9.57 14.89 23.75
CA SER A 84 9.43 16.08 22.90
C SER A 84 9.03 15.71 21.47
N VAL A 85 9.71 14.74 20.85
CA VAL A 85 9.38 14.24 19.50
C VAL A 85 7.98 13.63 19.49
N LYS A 86 7.61 12.88 20.53
CA LYS A 86 6.26 12.30 20.65
C LYS A 86 5.19 13.39 20.80
N ALA A 87 5.41 14.41 21.62
CA ALA A 87 4.47 15.52 21.77
C ALA A 87 4.29 16.29 20.45
N LYS A 88 5.38 16.51 19.70
CA LYS A 88 5.31 17.08 18.35
C LYS A 88 4.56 16.17 17.38
N LEU A 89 4.83 14.87 17.40
CA LEU A 89 4.13 13.89 16.57
C LEU A 89 2.62 13.92 16.86
N ASP A 90 2.22 13.97 18.12
CA ASP A 90 0.80 14.05 18.51
C ASP A 90 0.15 15.35 17.98
N GLU A 91 0.87 16.47 17.99
CA GLU A 91 0.39 17.74 17.43
C GLU A 91 0.27 17.67 15.90
N GLU A 92 1.28 17.15 15.21
CA GLU A 92 1.29 17.02 13.75
C GLU A 92 0.25 15.99 13.27
N LEU A 93 -0.06 14.95 14.06
CA LEU A 93 -1.16 14.03 13.80
C LEU A 93 -2.53 14.71 13.93
N ARG A 94 -2.71 15.65 14.87
CA ARG A 94 -3.95 16.45 14.96
C ARG A 94 -4.12 17.33 13.73
N LYS A 95 -3.07 18.06 13.34
CA LYS A 95 -3.08 18.88 12.11
C LYS A 95 -3.37 18.04 10.87
N LYS A 96 -2.77 16.84 10.79
CA LYS A 96 -3.07 15.88 9.72
C LYS A 96 -4.55 15.50 9.70
N ASN A 97 -5.13 15.17 10.86
CA ASN A 97 -6.56 14.83 10.93
C ASN A 97 -7.47 16.00 10.50
N ASP A 98 -7.12 17.24 10.87
CA ASP A 98 -7.88 18.42 10.45
C ASP A 98 -7.79 18.64 8.92
N LEU A 99 -6.60 18.43 8.34
CA LEU A 99 -6.38 18.46 6.90
C LEU A 99 -7.09 17.30 6.18
N ASP A 100 -7.12 16.09 6.77
CA ASP A 100 -7.87 14.95 6.25
C ASP A 100 -9.38 15.24 6.24
N GLN A 101 -9.92 15.88 7.28
CA GLN A 101 -11.33 16.29 7.32
C GLN A 101 -11.63 17.37 6.27
N SER A 102 -10.73 18.35 6.12
CA SER A 102 -10.84 19.39 5.09
C SER A 102 -10.75 18.81 3.68
N MET A 103 -9.93 17.78 3.49
CA MET A 103 -9.83 17.01 2.25
C MET A 103 -11.13 16.25 1.94
N GLN A 104 -11.79 15.67 2.94
CA GLN A 104 -13.12 15.06 2.72
C GLN A 104 -14.13 16.11 2.21
N GLY A 105 -14.15 17.31 2.80
CA GLY A 105 -14.99 18.40 2.30
C GLY A 105 -14.68 18.80 0.86
N TYR A 106 -13.39 18.87 0.49
CA TYR A 106 -12.96 19.09 -0.89
C TYR A 106 -13.46 18.00 -1.84
N LEU A 107 -13.36 16.72 -1.45
CA LEU A 107 -13.83 15.59 -2.24
C LEU A 107 -15.35 15.60 -2.41
N ASP A 108 -16.11 15.99 -1.37
CA ASP A 108 -17.56 16.12 -1.43
C ASP A 108 -18.00 17.24 -2.39
N LEU A 109 -17.28 18.37 -2.43
CA LEU A 109 -17.51 19.43 -3.40
C LEU A 109 -17.23 18.95 -4.83
N GLN A 110 -16.13 18.21 -5.01
CA GLN A 110 -15.76 17.67 -6.32
C GLN A 110 -16.81 16.66 -6.81
N LYS A 111 -17.32 15.80 -5.92
CA LYS A 111 -18.39 14.87 -6.23
C LYS A 111 -19.69 15.57 -6.61
N GLN A 112 -20.09 16.61 -5.87
CA GLN A 112 -21.27 17.40 -6.24
C GLN A 112 -21.16 18.02 -7.64
N LEU A 113 -19.96 18.46 -8.01
CA LEU A 113 -19.70 18.99 -9.35
C LEU A 113 -19.79 17.88 -10.41
N ASP A 114 -19.21 16.72 -10.15
CA ASP A 114 -19.30 15.57 -11.05
C ASP A 114 -20.75 15.11 -11.22
N ASP A 115 -21.54 15.02 -10.13
CA ASP A 115 -22.95 14.61 -10.19
C ASP A 115 -23.77 15.55 -11.10
N ILE A 116 -23.49 16.86 -11.07
CA ILE A 116 -24.12 17.85 -11.98
C ILE A 116 -23.68 17.60 -13.42
N TYR A 117 -22.39 17.36 -13.65
CA TYR A 117 -21.89 17.09 -15.00
C TYR A 117 -22.41 15.78 -15.56
N ASP A 118 -22.49 14.72 -14.75
CA ASP A 118 -23.02 13.42 -15.15
C ASP A 118 -24.51 13.52 -15.49
N ASP A 119 -25.29 14.36 -14.81
CA ASP A 119 -26.69 14.60 -15.16
C ASP A 119 -26.83 15.28 -16.54
N ILE A 120 -26.02 16.32 -16.79
CA ILE A 120 -26.12 17.17 -18.00
C ILE A 120 -25.50 16.52 -19.24
N PHE A 121 -24.33 15.92 -19.08
CA PHE A 121 -23.56 15.30 -20.16
C PHE A 121 -23.78 13.77 -20.19
N SER A 122 -24.89 13.28 -19.62
CA SER A 122 -25.22 11.85 -19.69
C SER A 122 -25.54 11.42 -21.12
N GLY A 123 -24.61 10.70 -21.74
CA GLY A 123 -24.76 10.15 -23.08
C GLY A 123 -24.23 11.09 -24.16
N PRO A 124 -24.44 10.75 -25.45
CA PRO A 124 -23.82 11.48 -26.55
C PRO A 124 -24.24 12.95 -26.52
N THR A 125 -23.27 13.85 -26.71
CA THR A 125 -23.49 15.28 -26.86
C THR A 125 -23.10 15.73 -28.28
N PRO A 126 -23.94 15.48 -29.31
CA PRO A 126 -23.60 15.78 -30.71
C PRO A 126 -23.30 17.25 -30.99
N GLU A 127 -23.84 18.16 -30.16
CA GLU A 127 -23.55 19.61 -30.25
C GLU A 127 -22.16 19.98 -29.70
N PHE A 128 -21.55 19.09 -28.90
CA PHE A 128 -20.25 19.28 -28.26
C PHE A 128 -19.33 18.05 -28.46
N PRO A 129 -18.95 17.71 -29.72
CA PRO A 129 -18.18 16.50 -30.01
C PRO A 129 -16.78 16.46 -29.35
N GLU A 130 -16.24 17.62 -28.97
CA GLU A 130 -14.99 17.71 -28.20
C GLU A 130 -15.17 17.19 -26.76
N GLU A 131 -16.34 17.41 -26.16
CA GLU A 131 -16.70 16.90 -24.83
C GLU A 131 -16.78 15.38 -24.85
N ASP A 132 -17.54 14.80 -25.79
CA ASP A 132 -17.65 13.34 -25.99
C ASP A 132 -16.26 12.68 -26.16
N ALA A 133 -15.36 13.33 -26.91
CA ALA A 133 -14.01 12.85 -27.14
C ALA A 133 -13.17 12.85 -25.84
N LYS A 134 -13.32 13.89 -25.01
CA LYS A 134 -12.64 14.00 -23.71
C LYS A 134 -13.25 13.08 -22.66
N GLU A 135 -14.56 12.88 -22.66
CA GLU A 135 -15.24 11.93 -21.79
C GLU A 135 -14.72 10.50 -22.05
N LYS A 136 -14.60 10.12 -23.33
CA LYS A 136 -14.01 8.83 -23.71
C LYS A 136 -12.55 8.70 -23.25
N GLN A 137 -11.74 9.75 -23.36
CA GLN A 137 -10.36 9.74 -22.87
C GLN A 137 -10.31 9.55 -21.36
N SER A 138 -11.15 10.27 -20.62
CA SER A 138 -11.27 10.18 -19.16
C SER A 138 -11.67 8.77 -18.72
N ASN A 139 -12.69 8.19 -19.36
CA ASN A 139 -13.16 6.84 -19.09
C ASN A 139 -12.08 5.78 -19.35
N ASN A 140 -11.31 5.93 -20.43
CA ASN A 140 -10.18 5.04 -20.72
C ASN A 140 -9.06 5.16 -19.67
N ALA A 141 -8.71 6.38 -19.26
CA ALA A 141 -7.69 6.63 -18.24
C ALA A 141 -8.12 6.06 -16.87
N LEU A 142 -9.39 6.26 -16.48
CA LEU A 142 -9.97 5.70 -15.27
C LEU A 142 -9.95 4.17 -15.29
N SER A 143 -10.36 3.55 -16.39
CA SER A 143 -10.32 2.09 -16.56
C SER A 143 -8.89 1.54 -16.42
N ALA A 144 -7.91 2.20 -17.04
CA ALA A 144 -6.51 1.82 -16.93
C ALA A 144 -5.98 1.97 -15.49
N TYR A 145 -6.34 3.06 -14.79
CA TYR A 145 -5.98 3.28 -13.40
C TYR A 145 -6.58 2.21 -12.48
N VAL A 146 -7.90 1.94 -12.59
CA VAL A 146 -8.59 0.92 -11.78
C VAL A 146 -8.00 -0.47 -12.02
N THR A 147 -7.72 -0.83 -13.27
CA THR A 147 -7.08 -2.10 -13.61
C THR A 147 -5.68 -2.21 -12.98
N THR A 148 -4.90 -1.13 -13.02
CA THR A 148 -3.56 -1.11 -12.41
C THR A 148 -3.64 -1.16 -10.88
N LYS A 149 -4.60 -0.46 -10.29
CA LYS A 149 -4.83 -0.44 -8.84
C LYS A 149 -5.23 -1.82 -8.31
N THR A 150 -6.19 -2.47 -8.96
CA THR A 150 -6.63 -3.82 -8.60
C THR A 150 -5.49 -4.83 -8.72
N ALA A 151 -4.68 -4.75 -9.79
CA ALA A 151 -3.48 -5.57 -9.94
C ALA A 151 -2.44 -5.31 -8.82
N PHE A 152 -2.22 -4.05 -8.45
CA PHE A 152 -1.32 -3.68 -7.36
C PHE A 152 -1.80 -4.22 -6.00
N GLU A 153 -3.08 -4.05 -5.65
CA GLU A 153 -3.67 -4.53 -4.39
C GLU A 153 -3.60 -6.06 -4.29
N LEU A 154 -3.93 -6.75 -5.38
CA LEU A 154 -3.85 -8.21 -5.46
C LEU A 154 -2.39 -8.69 -5.30
N HIS A 155 -1.44 -8.03 -5.97
CA HIS A 155 -0.02 -8.33 -5.84
C HIS A 155 0.52 -8.02 -4.44
N GLN A 156 0.04 -6.96 -3.77
CA GLN A 156 0.39 -6.65 -2.39
C GLN A 156 -0.10 -7.74 -1.42
N LYS A 157 -1.33 -8.23 -1.61
CA LYS A 157 -1.86 -9.35 -0.83
C LYS A 157 -1.04 -10.61 -1.03
N ALA A 158 -0.71 -10.93 -2.29
CA ALA A 158 0.11 -12.07 -2.64
C ALA A 158 1.53 -11.99 -2.04
N LEU A 159 2.15 -10.81 -2.06
CA LEU A 159 3.44 -10.55 -1.43
C LEU A 159 3.39 -10.82 0.08
N GLY A 160 2.34 -10.39 0.78
CA GLY A 160 2.18 -10.66 2.22
C GLY A 160 2.12 -12.15 2.54
N LEU A 161 1.39 -12.93 1.73
CA LEU A 161 1.38 -14.40 1.87
C LEU A 161 2.75 -15.01 1.58
N LEU A 162 3.46 -14.52 0.55
CA LEU A 162 4.81 -14.99 0.22
C LEU A 162 5.82 -14.68 1.32
N GLU A 163 5.75 -13.49 1.93
CA GLU A 163 6.57 -13.11 3.10
C GLU A 163 6.32 -14.05 4.28
N GLN A 164 5.05 -14.32 4.58
CA GLN A 164 4.66 -15.24 5.66
C GLN A 164 5.14 -16.68 5.38
N ALA A 165 4.94 -17.18 4.15
CA ALA A 165 5.40 -18.51 3.74
C ALA A 165 6.92 -18.64 3.83
N THR A 166 7.65 -17.61 3.40
CA THR A 166 9.12 -17.57 3.45
C THR A 166 9.64 -17.52 4.88
N ALA A 167 9.02 -16.71 5.74
CA ALA A 167 9.38 -16.59 7.15
C ALA A 167 9.15 -17.91 7.91
N THR A 168 7.98 -18.53 7.72
CA THR A 168 7.65 -19.82 8.34
C THR A 168 8.55 -20.95 7.84
N MET A 169 8.87 -21.00 6.55
CA MET A 169 9.81 -21.97 5.99
C MET A 169 11.22 -21.79 6.55
N THR A 170 11.70 -20.55 6.62
CA THR A 170 13.02 -20.21 7.21
C THR A 170 13.10 -20.61 8.68
N ALA A 171 12.05 -20.33 9.45
CA ALA A 171 11.96 -20.77 10.85
C ALA A 171 11.94 -22.29 10.95
N GLY A 172 11.23 -22.99 10.05
CA GLY A 172 11.21 -24.44 9.95
C GLY A 172 12.60 -25.03 9.72
N LEU A 173 13.35 -24.49 8.76
CA LEU A 173 14.74 -24.87 8.47
C LEU A 173 15.65 -24.71 9.69
N GLN A 174 15.52 -23.60 10.42
CA GLN A 174 16.29 -23.37 11.65
C GLN A 174 16.01 -24.42 12.73
N GLN A 175 14.78 -24.92 12.84
CA GLN A 175 14.45 -25.98 13.79
C GLN A 175 15.04 -27.33 13.35
N VAL A 176 15.05 -27.63 12.05
CA VAL A 176 15.69 -28.84 11.50
C VAL A 176 17.21 -28.78 11.71
N ASP A 177 17.84 -27.63 11.47
CA ASP A 177 19.27 -27.43 11.72
C ASP A 177 19.62 -27.60 13.22
N LYS A 178 18.79 -27.06 14.12
CA LYS A 178 18.95 -27.28 15.58
C LYS A 178 18.81 -28.75 15.97
N ALA A 179 17.89 -29.48 15.35
CA ALA A 179 17.75 -30.91 15.58
C ALA A 179 19.04 -31.64 15.18
N LEU A 180 19.54 -31.45 13.96
CA LEU A 180 20.79 -32.07 13.49
C LEU A 180 22.01 -31.77 14.37
N GLN A 181 22.03 -30.63 15.05
CA GLN A 181 23.09 -30.25 16.00
C GLN A 181 22.91 -30.82 17.41
N SER A 182 21.70 -31.22 17.80
CA SER A 182 21.38 -31.73 19.14
C SER A 182 21.25 -33.25 19.11
N GLY A 183 22.24 -33.97 19.66
CA GLY A 183 22.28 -35.44 19.68
C GLY A 183 21.40 -36.12 20.74
N ASP A 184 20.38 -35.45 21.29
CA ASP A 184 19.64 -35.88 22.49
C ASP A 184 18.12 -35.61 22.36
N MET A 185 17.32 -35.92 23.39
CA MET A 185 15.83 -35.78 23.43
C MET A 185 15.24 -34.45 22.90
N ASN A 186 16.03 -33.37 22.87
CA ASN A 186 15.66 -32.07 22.27
C ASN A 186 15.49 -32.14 20.74
N HIS A 187 16.13 -33.10 20.08
CA HIS A 187 16.04 -33.38 18.65
C HIS A 187 14.59 -33.61 18.20
N LEU A 188 13.86 -34.50 18.87
CA LEU A 188 12.46 -34.84 18.53
C LEU A 188 11.53 -33.62 18.61
N ARG A 189 11.70 -32.77 19.62
CA ARG A 189 10.90 -31.56 19.79
C ARG A 189 11.19 -30.53 18.70
N ALA A 190 12.46 -30.30 18.38
CA ALA A 190 12.87 -29.39 17.32
C ALA A 190 12.35 -29.86 15.96
N LEU A 191 12.42 -31.17 15.67
CA LEU A 191 11.88 -31.74 14.44
C LEU A 191 10.37 -31.58 14.31
N ASN A 192 9.61 -31.90 15.36
CA ASN A 192 8.17 -31.70 15.35
C ASN A 192 7.82 -30.23 15.10
N LYS A 193 8.57 -29.30 15.69
CA LYS A 193 8.35 -27.88 15.45
C LYS A 193 8.70 -27.45 14.03
N GLY A 194 9.79 -27.98 13.47
CA GLY A 194 10.15 -27.77 12.07
C GLY A 194 9.04 -28.25 11.12
N ARG A 195 8.49 -29.43 11.37
CA ARG A 195 7.37 -30.00 10.59
C ARG A 195 6.13 -29.12 10.62
N GLU A 196 5.71 -28.66 11.79
CA GLU A 196 4.56 -27.76 11.93
C GLU A 196 4.75 -26.48 11.07
N LEU A 197 5.94 -25.90 11.13
CA LEU A 197 6.26 -24.66 10.40
C LEU A 197 6.29 -24.87 8.88
N VAL A 198 6.84 -26.01 8.41
CA VAL A 198 6.80 -26.38 6.98
C VAL A 198 5.36 -26.59 6.52
N GLN A 199 4.52 -27.25 7.32
CA GLN A 199 3.11 -27.45 6.99
C GLN A 199 2.35 -26.12 6.96
N GLN A 200 2.65 -25.21 7.89
CA GLN A 200 2.09 -23.86 7.89
C GLN A 200 2.47 -23.10 6.62
N SER A 201 3.74 -23.16 6.20
CA SER A 201 4.20 -22.56 4.94
C SER A 201 3.44 -23.12 3.73
N LYS A 202 3.20 -24.45 3.67
CA LYS A 202 2.38 -25.09 2.63
C LYS A 202 0.96 -24.51 2.57
N MET A 203 0.28 -24.41 3.72
CA MET A 203 -1.07 -23.83 3.77
C MET A 203 -1.09 -22.37 3.32
N THR A 204 -0.08 -21.57 3.69
CA THR A 204 0.04 -20.18 3.22
C THR A 204 0.29 -20.12 1.72
N VAL A 205 1.10 -21.04 1.16
CA VAL A 205 1.29 -21.13 -0.30
C VAL A 205 0.02 -21.61 -1.01
N ASP A 206 -0.78 -22.49 -0.41
CA ASP A 206 -2.09 -22.85 -0.97
C ASP A 206 -3.01 -21.62 -1.09
N GLN A 207 -3.02 -20.74 -0.08
CA GLN A 207 -3.75 -19.47 -0.13
C GLN A 207 -3.20 -18.53 -1.21
N LEU A 208 -1.88 -18.50 -1.40
CA LEU A 208 -1.23 -17.70 -2.44
C LEU A 208 -1.62 -18.19 -3.84
N VAL A 209 -1.58 -19.51 -4.07
CA VAL A 209 -1.96 -20.11 -5.36
C VAL A 209 -3.44 -19.87 -5.68
N GLN A 210 -4.31 -19.82 -4.67
CA GLN A 210 -5.74 -19.48 -4.85
C GLN A 210 -5.97 -18.05 -5.38
N LEU A 211 -5.01 -17.13 -5.24
CA LEU A 211 -5.12 -15.78 -5.81
C LEU A 211 -4.90 -15.76 -7.33
N GLY A 212 -4.41 -16.85 -7.91
CA GLY A 212 -4.12 -16.98 -9.35
C GLY A 212 -2.64 -16.85 -9.70
N ALA A 213 -2.20 -17.62 -10.70
CA ALA A 213 -0.82 -17.64 -11.16
C ALA A 213 -0.39 -16.31 -11.82
N ASP A 214 -1.35 -15.53 -12.31
CA ASP A 214 -1.12 -14.23 -12.95
C ASP A 214 -0.58 -13.16 -11.98
N VAL A 215 -0.67 -13.41 -10.66
CA VAL A 215 -0.28 -12.46 -9.61
C VAL A 215 1.17 -12.65 -9.17
N ILE A 216 1.52 -13.89 -8.84
CA ILE A 216 2.87 -14.35 -8.49
C ILE A 216 3.02 -15.77 -9.04
N GLU A 217 3.94 -15.95 -9.97
CA GLU A 217 4.31 -17.28 -10.45
C GLU A 217 5.32 -17.91 -9.49
N LEU A 218 4.96 -19.07 -8.93
CA LEU A 218 5.86 -19.85 -8.09
C LEU A 218 6.47 -20.98 -8.92
N PRO A 219 7.79 -20.99 -9.15
CA PRO A 219 8.45 -22.10 -9.80
C PRO A 219 8.34 -23.36 -8.93
N PRO A 220 8.40 -24.57 -9.51
CA PRO A 220 8.25 -25.83 -8.78
C PRO A 220 9.16 -25.96 -7.56
N GLU A 221 10.38 -25.41 -7.61
CA GLU A 221 11.36 -25.43 -6.53
C GLU A 221 10.98 -24.51 -5.37
N ALA A 222 10.25 -23.42 -5.63
CA ALA A 222 9.76 -22.49 -4.62
C ALA A 222 8.37 -22.88 -4.11
N ASN A 223 7.80 -23.99 -4.58
CA ASN A 223 6.48 -24.43 -4.21
C ASN A 223 6.58 -25.55 -3.15
N PRO A 224 6.33 -25.28 -1.86
CA PRO A 224 6.41 -26.30 -0.82
C PRO A 224 5.46 -27.49 -1.03
N ARG A 225 4.44 -27.37 -1.90
CA ARG A 225 3.53 -28.47 -2.25
C ARG A 225 4.22 -29.58 -3.04
N THR A 226 5.25 -29.24 -3.84
CA THR A 226 6.01 -30.21 -4.64
C THR A 226 7.03 -30.99 -3.79
N MET A 227 7.27 -30.54 -2.56
CA MET A 227 8.18 -31.22 -1.65
C MET A 227 7.64 -32.59 -1.23
N GLU A 228 8.33 -33.66 -1.61
CA GLU A 228 8.00 -35.06 -1.30
C GLU A 228 8.10 -35.35 0.20
N VAL A 229 8.88 -34.54 0.92
CA VAL A 229 9.18 -34.71 2.35
C VAL A 229 7.95 -34.82 3.25
N THR A 230 6.78 -34.30 2.88
CA THR A 230 5.55 -34.45 3.72
C THR A 230 4.78 -35.75 3.55
N SER A 231 4.99 -36.51 2.47
CA SER A 231 4.43 -37.86 2.36
C SER A 231 5.23 -38.88 3.19
N ASN A 232 6.52 -38.59 3.41
CA ASN A 232 7.47 -39.45 4.15
C ASN A 232 7.66 -39.02 5.61
N LEU A 233 7.02 -37.94 6.05
CA LEU A 233 7.00 -37.46 7.44
C LEU A 233 6.15 -38.34 8.38
N GLY A 234 5.61 -39.45 7.86
CA GLY A 234 4.70 -40.37 8.56
C GLY A 234 5.37 -41.28 9.59
N ASP A 235 6.52 -41.91 9.31
CA ASP A 235 6.99 -43.01 10.17
C ASP A 235 8.50 -43.12 10.40
N VAL A 236 9.34 -42.25 9.83
CA VAL A 236 10.75 -42.63 9.64
C VAL A 236 11.79 -41.61 10.12
N TRP A 237 11.51 -40.61 10.95
CA TRP A 237 12.62 -39.80 11.49
C TRP A 237 13.43 -40.50 12.62
N GLY A 238 13.17 -41.80 12.83
CA GLY A 238 14.07 -42.73 13.49
C GLY A 238 14.95 -43.58 12.55
N LYS A 239 14.73 -43.54 11.22
CA LYS A 239 15.43 -44.36 10.19
C LYS A 239 15.63 -43.70 8.79
N VAL A 240 15.15 -42.48 8.53
CA VAL A 240 15.15 -41.78 7.23
C VAL A 240 16.10 -40.61 7.27
N ASP A 241 16.72 -40.36 6.12
CA ASP A 241 17.70 -39.32 5.84
C ASP A 241 17.21 -37.90 6.20
N ILE A 242 17.43 -37.52 7.46
CA ILE A 242 17.20 -36.17 7.98
C ILE A 242 18.02 -35.13 7.19
N THR A 243 19.19 -35.52 6.68
CA THR A 243 20.06 -34.66 5.89
C THR A 243 19.44 -34.35 4.52
N GLY A 244 18.84 -35.35 3.87
CA GLY A 244 18.07 -35.20 2.63
C GLY A 244 16.86 -34.28 2.81
N GLY A 245 16.04 -34.52 3.84
CA GLY A 245 14.89 -33.67 4.15
C GLY A 245 15.29 -32.22 4.45
N ARG A 246 16.39 -32.01 5.18
CA ARG A 246 16.96 -30.69 5.42
C ARG A 246 17.41 -30.01 4.13
N GLN A 247 18.05 -30.75 3.23
CA GLN A 247 18.50 -30.20 1.95
C GLN A 247 17.32 -29.72 1.09
N GLU A 248 16.22 -30.45 1.08
CA GLU A 248 15.00 -30.07 0.35
C GLU A 248 14.35 -28.82 0.94
N VAL A 249 14.20 -28.75 2.27
CA VAL A 249 13.71 -27.54 2.96
C VAL A 249 14.62 -26.34 2.68
N ALA A 250 15.94 -26.53 2.68
CA ALA A 250 16.89 -25.46 2.37
C ALA A 250 16.77 -24.96 0.92
N ARG A 251 16.63 -25.87 -0.05
CA ARG A 251 16.41 -25.52 -1.47
C ARG A 251 15.11 -24.73 -1.64
N CYS A 252 14.01 -25.21 -1.05
CA CYS A 252 12.73 -24.52 -1.14
C CYS A 252 12.77 -23.14 -0.47
N THR A 253 13.42 -23.03 0.69
CA THR A 253 13.63 -21.75 1.38
C THR A 253 14.40 -20.76 0.51
N ALA A 254 15.49 -21.21 -0.14
CA ALA A 254 16.28 -20.35 -1.03
C ALA A 254 15.46 -19.90 -2.25
N ALA A 255 14.69 -20.80 -2.85
CA ALA A 255 13.82 -20.49 -3.98
C ALA A 255 12.71 -19.50 -3.61
N LEU A 256 12.04 -19.69 -2.46
CA LEU A 256 11.05 -18.75 -1.91
C LEU A 256 11.63 -17.35 -1.67
N ASN A 257 12.85 -17.25 -1.12
CA ASN A 257 13.53 -15.96 -0.92
C ASN A 257 13.85 -15.24 -2.25
N ASN A 258 14.19 -15.99 -3.30
CA ASN A 258 14.38 -15.43 -4.64
C ASN A 258 13.06 -14.90 -5.21
N CYS A 259 12.00 -15.71 -5.17
CA CYS A 259 10.65 -15.27 -5.57
C CYS A 259 10.19 -14.04 -4.78
N LEU A 260 10.49 -13.99 -3.47
CA LEU A 260 10.17 -12.84 -2.63
C LEU A 260 10.88 -11.57 -3.09
N SER A 261 12.16 -11.68 -3.45
CA SER A 261 12.93 -10.56 -4.00
C SER A 261 12.33 -10.04 -5.32
N GLN A 262 11.98 -10.95 -6.24
CA GLN A 262 11.36 -10.61 -7.52
C GLN A 262 9.96 -9.98 -7.33
N ALA A 263 9.15 -10.51 -6.40
CA ALA A 263 7.85 -9.95 -6.07
C ALA A 263 7.95 -8.55 -5.46
N LYS A 264 8.96 -8.29 -4.62
CA LYS A 264 9.23 -6.93 -4.10
C LYS A 264 9.58 -5.95 -5.21
N GLU A 265 10.40 -6.37 -6.16
CA GLU A 265 10.73 -5.56 -7.33
C GLU A 265 9.48 -5.29 -8.20
N ARG A 266 8.65 -6.31 -8.45
CA ARG A 266 7.40 -6.15 -9.20
C ARG A 266 6.43 -5.17 -8.51
N LYS A 267 6.27 -5.25 -7.19
CA LYS A 267 5.50 -4.29 -6.39
C LYS A 267 5.99 -2.86 -6.59
N TYR A 268 7.31 -2.66 -6.61
CA TYR A 268 7.90 -1.34 -6.84
C TYR A 268 7.53 -0.77 -8.22
N TYR A 269 7.63 -1.57 -9.28
CA TYR A 269 7.22 -1.13 -10.62
C TYR A 269 5.70 -0.88 -10.71
N LEU A 270 4.87 -1.75 -10.15
CA LEU A 270 3.42 -1.54 -10.11
C LEU A 270 3.04 -0.28 -9.32
N SER A 271 3.74 0.03 -8.24
CA SER A 271 3.52 1.27 -7.47
C SER A 271 3.87 2.52 -8.29
N LYS A 272 4.98 2.49 -9.05
CA LYS A 272 5.34 3.58 -9.97
C LYS A 272 4.30 3.76 -11.08
N GLU A 273 3.88 2.66 -11.69
CA GLU A 273 2.90 2.69 -12.76
C GLU A 273 1.53 3.15 -12.26
N LEU A 274 1.11 2.71 -11.07
CA LEU A 274 -0.11 3.18 -10.41
C LEU A 274 -0.07 4.69 -10.18
N LYS A 275 1.07 5.21 -9.70
CA LYS A 275 1.25 6.66 -9.53
C LYS A 275 1.12 7.40 -10.86
N ARG A 276 1.84 6.95 -11.89
CA ARG A 276 1.82 7.53 -13.23
C ARG A 276 0.42 7.52 -13.84
N LYS A 277 -0.31 6.40 -13.71
CA LYS A 277 -1.69 6.27 -14.18
C LYS A 277 -2.67 7.13 -13.38
N GLY A 278 -2.41 7.35 -12.09
CA GLY A 278 -3.17 8.30 -11.28
C GLY A 278 -2.98 9.73 -11.73
N GLU A 279 -1.74 10.14 -12.02
CA GLU A 279 -1.42 11.47 -12.58
C GLU A 279 -2.09 11.67 -13.94
N GLU A 280 -1.96 10.70 -14.86
CA GLU A 280 -2.62 10.71 -16.19
C GLU A 280 -4.15 10.82 -16.07
N MET A 281 -4.77 10.11 -15.12
CA MET A 281 -6.22 10.18 -14.86
C MET A 281 -6.64 11.55 -14.33
N ASP A 282 -5.89 12.12 -13.39
CA ASP A 282 -6.18 13.45 -12.82
C ASP A 282 -6.04 14.55 -13.89
N GLU A 283 -5.02 14.45 -14.75
CA GLU A 283 -4.80 15.37 -15.88
C GLU A 283 -5.98 15.35 -16.87
N VAL A 284 -6.32 14.16 -17.38
CA VAL A 284 -7.41 14.02 -18.36
C VAL A 284 -8.76 14.43 -17.76
N ARG A 285 -9.00 14.14 -16.48
CA ARG A 285 -10.21 14.61 -15.79
C ARG A 285 -10.27 16.13 -15.68
N THR A 286 -9.15 16.77 -15.39
CA THR A 286 -9.06 18.24 -15.33
C THR A 286 -9.32 18.86 -16.70
N GLU A 287 -8.78 18.27 -17.77
CA GLU A 287 -9.05 18.71 -19.14
C GLU A 287 -10.54 18.58 -19.50
N LEU A 288 -11.18 17.47 -19.16
CA LEU A 288 -12.62 17.29 -19.37
C LEU A 288 -13.44 18.36 -18.61
N GLN A 289 -13.11 18.62 -17.35
CA GLN A 289 -13.77 19.66 -16.57
C GLN A 289 -13.58 21.06 -17.18
N ASN A 290 -12.40 21.36 -17.73
CA ASN A 290 -12.15 22.63 -18.42
C ASN A 290 -13.00 22.77 -19.69
N VAL A 291 -13.15 21.70 -20.48
CA VAL A 291 -14.03 21.71 -21.67
C VAL A 291 -15.48 21.94 -21.26
N ARG A 292 -15.97 21.20 -20.25
CA ARG A 292 -17.33 21.38 -19.70
C ARG A 292 -17.56 22.80 -19.19
N LYS A 293 -16.58 23.37 -18.48
CA LYS A 293 -16.62 24.77 -18.04
C LYS A 293 -16.71 25.74 -19.23
N GLY A 294 -15.91 25.53 -20.27
CA GLY A 294 -15.96 26.34 -21.50
C GLY A 294 -17.33 26.30 -22.18
N ILE A 295 -17.97 25.13 -22.22
CA ILE A 295 -19.33 24.96 -22.74
C ILE A 295 -20.35 25.77 -21.92
N PHE A 296 -20.24 25.74 -20.58
CA PHE A 296 -21.09 26.57 -19.72
C PHE A 296 -20.91 28.07 -19.98
N GLU A 297 -19.67 28.53 -20.15
CA GLU A 297 -19.36 29.93 -20.46
C GLU A 297 -19.88 30.33 -21.85
N GLU A 298 -19.76 29.47 -22.85
CA GLU A 298 -20.28 29.67 -24.21
C GLU A 298 -21.81 29.84 -24.20
N VAL A 299 -22.53 28.90 -23.59
CA VAL A 299 -24.00 28.93 -23.53
C VAL A 299 -24.51 30.17 -22.81
N MET A 300 -23.88 30.57 -21.70
CA MET A 300 -24.27 31.78 -20.97
C MET A 300 -23.86 33.08 -21.69
N GLY A 301 -22.73 33.07 -22.42
CA GLY A 301 -22.28 34.20 -23.24
C GLY A 301 -23.22 34.47 -24.42
N ASP A 302 -23.70 33.40 -25.06
CA ASP A 302 -24.69 33.47 -26.14
C ASP A 302 -26.01 34.13 -25.70
N ASP A 303 -26.44 33.90 -24.46
CA ASP A 303 -27.64 34.50 -23.90
C ASP A 303 -27.47 36.01 -23.61
N LEU A 304 -26.26 36.46 -23.22
CA LEU A 304 -25.96 37.89 -23.05
C LEU A 304 -25.98 38.65 -24.38
N VAL A 305 -25.56 38.00 -25.46
CA VAL A 305 -25.58 38.56 -26.82
C VAL A 305 -26.99 38.54 -27.43
N LYS A 306 -27.80 37.50 -27.17
CA LYS A 306 -29.18 37.37 -27.67
C LYS A 306 -30.22 38.16 -26.86
N GLY A 307 -29.90 38.51 -25.61
CA GLY A 307 -30.74 39.34 -24.73
C GLY A 307 -30.52 40.86 -24.86
N SER A 308 -29.62 41.30 -25.74
CA SER A 308 -29.33 42.72 -26.08
C SER A 308 -29.98 43.12 -27.41
#